data_AF-A0A2V6GF41-F1
#
_entry.id   AF-A0A2V6GF41-F1
#
_cell.length_a   1.000
_cell.length_b   1.000
_cell.length_c   1.000
_cell.angle_alpha   90.00
_cell.angle_beta   90.00
_cell.angle_gamma   90.00
#
_symmetry.space_group_name_H-M   'P 1'
#
loop_
_entity.id
_entity.type
_entity.pdbx_description
1 polymer ?
#
loop_
_entity_poly.entity_id
_entity_poly.type
_entity_poly.pdbx_seq_one_letter_code
_entity_poly.pdbx_strand_id
1 'polypeptide(L)'
;MGARCHKRRSGRTKRRRRIIRFVHVSPGIWQLTGDTSQLSSPGYERIIHRVAREVDVAGYRRQRAKRKAKCFRACVKLKCGAETISLFHNSRSGYRAQYYSSVASGEKANRFALAVLVPRIGELLRGKEKRGCSWPWMEKSLLHAAAKIWIHQGAWLRANARRERRLFVKRWLKAQSDKDKDRRKKARWSMLTPSSEVCLELKGGFVSLSGVPAGSFKETRSRELHELGFT
;
A
#
# COMPACT_ATOMS: atom_id res chain seq x y z
N MET A 1 -52.78 -9.75 43.81
CA MET A 1 -51.32 -9.54 43.74
C MET A 1 -50.90 -9.51 42.27
N GLY A 2 -50.72 -8.32 41.70
CA GLY A 2 -50.44 -8.11 40.26
C GLY A 2 -48.95 -7.96 39.98
N ALA A 3 -48.45 -8.75 39.02
CA ALA A 3 -47.04 -8.81 38.62
C ALA A 3 -46.58 -7.52 37.90
N ARG A 4 -45.46 -6.95 38.35
CA ARG A 4 -44.79 -5.81 37.71
C ARG A 4 -44.00 -6.26 36.49
N CYS A 5 -44.41 -5.76 35.32
CA CYS A 5 -43.70 -5.90 34.06
C CYS A 5 -42.53 -4.91 34.00
N HIS A 6 -41.28 -5.38 34.13
CA HIS A 6 -40.09 -4.56 33.91
C HIS A 6 -39.69 -4.56 32.42
N LYS A 7 -40.01 -3.47 31.72
CA LYS A 7 -39.45 -3.16 30.40
C LYS A 7 -37.95 -2.85 30.52
N ARG A 8 -37.10 -3.76 30.04
CA ARG A 8 -35.66 -3.50 29.82
C ARG A 8 -35.50 -2.45 28.71
N ARG A 9 -35.01 -1.26 29.07
CA ARG A 9 -34.50 -0.26 28.11
C ARG A 9 -33.24 -0.80 27.43
N SER A 10 -33.33 -1.12 26.15
CA SER A 10 -32.18 -1.45 25.32
C SER A 10 -31.33 -0.19 25.09
N GLY A 11 -30.23 -0.06 25.84
CA GLY A 11 -29.20 0.94 25.58
C GLY A 11 -28.51 0.66 24.25
N ARG A 12 -28.94 1.33 23.17
CA ARG A 12 -28.22 1.39 21.89
C ARG A 12 -26.93 2.17 22.12
N THR A 13 -25.83 1.48 22.42
CA THR A 13 -24.50 2.05 22.45
C THR A 13 -24.13 2.53 21.03
N LYS A 14 -24.24 3.84 20.78
CA LYS A 14 -23.66 4.48 19.59
C LYS A 14 -22.15 4.27 19.63
N ARG A 15 -21.66 3.23 18.93
CA ARG A 15 -20.23 3.08 18.59
C ARG A 15 -19.82 4.32 17.80
N ARG A 16 -19.22 5.30 18.47
CA ARG A 16 -18.51 6.40 17.82
C ARG A 16 -17.46 5.78 16.89
N ARG A 17 -17.70 5.79 15.58
CA ARG A 17 -16.68 5.42 14.59
C ARG A 17 -15.51 6.37 14.82
N ARG A 18 -14.40 5.84 15.37
CA ARG A 18 -13.16 6.59 15.51
C ARG A 18 -12.78 7.06 14.12
N ILE A 19 -12.89 8.35 13.84
CA ILE A 19 -12.45 8.92 12.56
C ILE A 19 -10.96 8.63 12.48
N ILE A 20 -10.58 7.78 11.52
CA ILE A 20 -9.18 7.55 11.24
C ILE A 20 -8.67 8.86 10.64
N ARG A 21 -7.72 9.53 11.29
CA ARG A 21 -7.02 10.66 10.68
C ARG A 21 -5.73 10.14 10.05
N PHE A 22 -5.61 10.32 8.74
CA PHE A 22 -4.36 10.15 8.00
C PHE A 22 -3.66 11.48 7.83
N VAL A 23 -2.35 11.42 7.55
CA VAL A 23 -1.49 12.58 7.52
C VAL A 23 -1.60 13.30 6.18
N HIS A 24 -1.52 14.62 6.22
CA HIS A 24 -1.28 15.45 5.05
C HIS A 24 0.05 16.17 5.23
N VAL A 25 1.08 15.80 4.47
CA VAL A 25 2.41 16.38 4.62
C VAL A 25 2.42 17.82 4.07
N SER A 26 3.13 18.71 4.76
CA SER A 26 3.26 20.12 4.37
C SER A 26 3.87 20.26 2.96
N PRO A 27 3.35 21.18 2.10
CA PRO A 27 3.94 21.49 0.80
C PRO A 27 5.42 21.88 0.86
N GLY A 28 5.86 22.55 1.94
CA GLY A 28 7.26 22.93 2.12
C GLY A 28 8.21 21.73 2.28
N ILE A 29 7.68 20.57 2.68
CA ILE A 29 8.44 19.32 2.85
C ILE A 29 8.27 18.40 1.64
N TRP A 30 7.08 18.39 1.04
CA TRP A 30 6.68 17.48 -0.02
C TRP A 30 6.37 18.29 -1.28
N GLN A 31 7.42 18.49 -2.09
CA GLN A 31 7.36 19.35 -3.27
C GLN A 31 7.24 18.49 -4.53
N LEU A 32 6.10 18.60 -5.19
CA LEU A 32 5.84 17.95 -6.48
C LEU A 32 5.87 19.04 -7.57
N THR A 33 6.61 18.79 -8.65
CA THR A 33 6.79 19.74 -9.76
C THR A 33 6.17 19.23 -11.07
N GLY A 34 5.97 20.10 -12.06
CA GLY A 34 5.35 19.75 -13.35
C GLY A 34 3.83 19.55 -13.28
N ASP A 35 3.22 18.95 -14.31
CA ASP A 35 1.76 18.87 -14.48
C ASP A 35 1.02 18.19 -13.32
N THR A 36 1.70 17.26 -12.64
CA THR A 36 1.14 16.55 -11.49
C THR A 36 1.09 17.40 -10.21
N SER A 37 1.76 18.54 -10.17
CA SER A 37 1.74 19.48 -9.03
C SER A 37 0.37 20.13 -8.80
N GLN A 38 -0.45 20.21 -9.85
CA GLN A 38 -1.80 20.79 -9.80
C GLN A 38 -2.86 19.82 -9.27
N LEU A 39 -2.52 18.54 -9.09
CA LEU A 39 -3.46 17.57 -8.54
C LEU A 39 -3.81 17.98 -7.11
N SER A 40 -5.09 18.32 -6.89
CA SER A 40 -5.62 18.43 -5.53
C SER A 40 -5.27 17.14 -4.77
N SER A 41 -4.84 17.28 -3.52
CA SER A 41 -4.39 16.13 -2.71
C SER A 41 -5.55 15.73 -1.79
N PRO A 42 -6.52 14.91 -2.26
CA PRO A 42 -7.63 14.48 -1.42
C PRO A 42 -7.11 13.66 -0.23
N GLY A 43 -7.93 13.52 0.82
CA GLY A 43 -7.60 12.67 1.96
C GLY A 43 -7.28 11.23 1.53
N TYR A 44 -6.41 10.56 2.29
CA TYR A 44 -5.92 9.21 1.95
C TYR A 44 -7.07 8.21 1.76
N GLU A 45 -8.15 8.30 2.55
CA GLU A 45 -9.33 7.45 2.38
C GLU A 45 -9.94 7.58 1.00
N ARG A 46 -10.11 8.82 0.51
CA ARG A 46 -10.68 9.08 -0.82
C ARG A 46 -9.78 8.51 -1.91
N ILE A 47 -8.46 8.58 -1.75
CA ILE A 47 -7.50 7.97 -2.67
C ILE A 47 -7.70 6.46 -2.71
N ILE A 48 -7.75 5.79 -1.56
CA ILE A 48 -7.91 4.33 -1.50
C ILE A 48 -9.26 3.88 -2.06
N HIS A 49 -10.35 4.59 -1.76
CA HIS A 49 -11.66 4.29 -2.34
C HIS A 49 -11.69 4.50 -3.85
N ARG A 50 -10.97 5.51 -4.37
CA ARG A 50 -10.78 5.70 -5.81
C ARG A 50 -10.03 4.51 -6.43
N VAL A 51 -8.92 4.07 -5.81
CA VAL A 51 -8.19 2.86 -6.23
C VAL A 51 -9.14 1.66 -6.26
N ALA A 52 -9.89 1.41 -5.18
CA ALA A 52 -10.79 0.26 -5.09
C ALA A 52 -11.91 0.27 -6.14
N ARG A 53 -12.38 1.46 -6.54
CA ARG A 53 -13.40 1.61 -7.59
C ARG A 53 -12.84 1.32 -8.99
N GLU A 54 -11.63 1.77 -9.27
CA GLU A 54 -11.00 1.68 -10.60
C GLU A 54 -10.22 0.39 -10.81
N VAL A 55 -9.90 -0.34 -9.75
CA VAL A 55 -8.96 -1.46 -9.84
C VAL A 55 -9.52 -2.64 -10.62
N ASP A 56 -8.68 -3.20 -11.47
CA ASP A 56 -8.82 -4.53 -12.06
C ASP A 56 -7.59 -5.41 -11.76
N VAL A 57 -7.75 -6.72 -11.78
CA VAL A 57 -6.66 -7.68 -11.53
C VAL A 57 -6.01 -8.10 -12.84
N ALA A 58 -4.89 -7.44 -13.17
CA ALA A 58 -4.09 -7.76 -14.35
C ALA A 58 -3.35 -9.10 -14.26
N GLY A 59 -3.14 -9.62 -13.04
CA GLY A 59 -2.58 -10.95 -12.85
C GLY A 59 -2.21 -11.23 -11.41
N TYR A 60 -2.04 -12.50 -11.10
CA TYR A 60 -1.61 -12.94 -9.77
C TYR A 60 -0.83 -14.23 -9.87
N ARG A 61 0.03 -14.45 -8.88
CA ARG A 61 0.86 -15.64 -8.75
C ARG A 61 1.19 -15.94 -7.30
N ARG A 62 1.50 -17.20 -7.05
CA ARG A 62 2.15 -17.66 -5.82
C ARG A 62 3.67 -17.54 -5.98
N GLN A 63 4.32 -16.79 -5.09
CA GLN A 63 5.77 -16.64 -5.05
C GLN A 63 6.36 -17.42 -3.89
N ARG A 64 7.34 -18.31 -4.16
CA ARG A 64 8.10 -19.03 -3.12
C ARG A 64 9.14 -18.13 -2.45
N ALA A 65 9.36 -18.32 -1.15
CA ALA A 65 10.45 -17.68 -0.42
C ALA A 65 11.81 -18.23 -0.88
N LYS A 66 12.83 -17.36 -0.98
CA LYS A 66 14.17 -17.81 -1.40
C LYS A 66 14.88 -18.67 -0.36
N ARG A 67 14.68 -18.40 0.94
CA ARG A 67 15.47 -18.97 2.04
C ARG A 67 14.75 -20.01 2.90
N LYS A 68 13.42 -20.13 2.81
CA LYS A 68 12.65 -21.13 3.55
C LYS A 68 11.83 -21.97 2.60
N ALA A 69 12.13 -23.26 2.55
CA ALA A 69 11.35 -24.23 1.80
C ALA A 69 9.87 -24.18 2.26
N LYS A 70 8.94 -24.47 1.35
CA LYS A 70 7.49 -24.55 1.62
C LYS A 70 6.81 -23.25 2.11
N CYS A 71 7.48 -22.10 2.04
CA CYS A 71 6.90 -20.79 2.36
C CYS A 71 6.58 -20.02 1.08
N PHE A 72 5.38 -19.44 1.00
CA PHE A 72 4.87 -18.80 -0.21
C PHE A 72 4.11 -17.51 0.12
N ARG A 73 4.02 -16.57 -0.83
CA ARG A 73 3.15 -15.39 -0.70
C ARG A 73 2.35 -15.17 -1.98
N ALA A 74 1.19 -14.55 -1.85
CA ALA A 74 0.45 -14.03 -2.98
C ALA A 74 1.13 -12.74 -3.49
N CYS A 75 1.26 -12.64 -4.81
CA CYS A 75 1.60 -11.40 -5.49
C CYS A 75 0.50 -11.11 -6.50
N VAL A 76 -0.20 -9.99 -6.32
CA VAL A 76 -1.31 -9.57 -7.18
C VAL A 76 -0.91 -8.27 -7.86
N LYS A 77 -0.95 -8.25 -9.18
CA LYS A 77 -0.78 -7.07 -10.02
C LYS A 77 -2.15 -6.46 -10.29
N LEU A 78 -2.30 -5.22 -9.88
CA LEU A 78 -3.52 -4.43 -9.96
C LEU A 78 -3.33 -3.37 -11.03
N LYS A 79 -4.34 -3.12 -11.87
CA LYS A 79 -4.35 -2.05 -12.88
C LYS A 79 -5.37 -0.98 -12.48
N CYS A 80 -5.01 0.29 -12.59
CA CYS A 80 -5.82 1.47 -12.28
C CYS A 80 -5.49 2.62 -13.27
N GLY A 81 -6.20 3.74 -13.21
CA GLY A 81 -5.82 4.94 -13.96
C GLY A 81 -4.50 5.54 -13.48
N ALA A 82 -3.71 6.11 -14.41
CA ALA A 82 -2.39 6.69 -14.10
C ALA A 82 -2.47 7.83 -13.07
N GLU A 83 -3.51 8.66 -13.15
CA GLU A 83 -3.78 9.72 -12.16
C GLU A 83 -3.99 9.13 -10.76
N THR A 84 -4.76 8.05 -10.64
CA THR A 84 -5.02 7.35 -9.37
C THR A 84 -3.74 6.74 -8.79
N ILE A 85 -2.89 6.16 -9.63
CA ILE A 85 -1.56 5.68 -9.21
C ILE A 85 -0.69 6.84 -8.71
N SER A 86 -0.69 7.96 -9.44
CA SER A 86 0.05 9.16 -9.04
C SER A 86 -0.47 9.74 -7.72
N LEU A 87 -1.79 9.82 -7.51
CA LEU A 87 -2.37 10.23 -6.23
C LEU A 87 -1.98 9.28 -5.10
N PHE A 88 -2.06 7.97 -5.33
CA PHE A 88 -1.65 6.98 -4.34
C PHE A 88 -0.17 7.08 -3.96
N HIS A 89 0.71 7.30 -4.94
CA HIS A 89 2.15 7.21 -4.75
C HIS A 89 2.81 8.56 -4.40
N ASN A 90 2.42 9.64 -5.09
CA ASN A 90 3.13 10.92 -5.13
C ASN A 90 2.42 12.05 -4.39
N SER A 91 1.14 11.92 -4.03
CA SER A 91 0.43 13.00 -3.34
C SER A 91 0.90 13.18 -1.89
N ARG A 92 0.65 14.37 -1.33
CA ARG A 92 1.01 14.73 0.05
C ARG A 92 0.24 13.95 1.12
N SER A 93 -0.83 13.29 0.72
CA SER A 93 -1.65 12.40 1.55
C SER A 93 -1.54 10.94 1.11
N GLY A 94 -0.75 10.64 0.07
CA GLY A 94 -0.59 9.31 -0.50
C GLY A 94 0.17 8.34 0.40
N TYR A 95 0.26 7.09 -0.04
CA TYR A 95 0.84 5.97 0.70
C TYR A 95 2.25 6.26 1.23
N ARG A 96 3.12 6.84 0.38
CA ARG A 96 4.47 7.21 0.79
C ARG A 96 4.50 8.36 1.78
N ALA A 97 3.57 9.30 1.70
CA ALA A 97 3.47 10.41 2.64
C ALA A 97 3.08 9.91 4.04
N GLN A 98 2.23 8.88 4.13
CA GLN A 98 1.89 8.23 5.40
C GLN A 98 3.13 7.60 6.06
N TYR A 99 3.94 6.87 5.28
CA TYR A 99 5.20 6.32 5.78
C TYR A 99 6.23 7.40 6.08
N TYR A 100 6.30 8.47 5.29
CA TYR A 100 7.21 9.58 5.54
C TYR A 100 6.98 10.21 6.92
N SER A 101 5.72 10.40 7.31
CA SER A 101 5.37 10.94 8.64
C SER A 101 5.89 10.05 9.77
N SER A 102 5.53 8.77 9.78
CA SER A 102 6.09 7.79 10.72
C SER A 102 5.85 6.37 10.21
N VAL A 103 6.65 5.42 10.70
CA VAL A 103 6.42 3.98 10.45
C VAL A 103 5.01 3.57 10.91
N ALA A 104 4.58 4.02 12.09
CA ALA A 104 3.27 3.69 12.64
C ALA A 104 2.11 4.24 11.78
N SER A 105 2.20 5.49 11.32
CA SER A 105 1.22 6.09 10.40
C SER A 105 1.16 5.33 9.08
N GLY A 106 2.32 4.98 8.51
CA GLY A 106 2.42 4.19 7.30
C GLY A 106 1.80 2.80 7.44
N GLU A 107 2.09 2.08 8.54
CA GLU A 107 1.48 0.77 8.80
C GLU A 107 -0.03 0.86 8.96
N LYS A 108 -0.53 1.88 9.67
CA LYS A 108 -1.96 2.12 9.81
C LYS A 108 -2.62 2.37 8.46
N ALA A 109 -2.00 3.20 7.62
CA ALA A 109 -2.45 3.49 6.26
C ALA A 109 -2.42 2.27 5.34
N ASN A 110 -1.38 1.44 5.43
CA ASN A 110 -1.29 0.19 4.70
C ASN A 110 -2.39 -0.79 5.14
N ARG A 111 -2.62 -0.96 6.45
CA ARG A 111 -3.70 -1.82 6.96
C ARG A 111 -5.08 -1.36 6.49
N PHE A 112 -5.32 -0.06 6.46
CA PHE A 112 -6.55 0.49 5.89
C PHE A 112 -6.69 0.18 4.41
N ALA A 113 -5.64 0.41 3.61
CA ALA A 113 -5.66 0.10 2.18
C ALA A 113 -5.91 -1.38 1.90
N LEU A 114 -5.25 -2.28 2.64
CA LEU A 114 -5.48 -3.73 2.53
C LEU A 114 -6.91 -4.12 2.90
N ALA A 115 -7.48 -3.53 3.96
CA ALA A 115 -8.85 -3.82 4.37
C ALA A 115 -9.89 -3.40 3.33
N VAL A 116 -9.60 -2.40 2.50
CA VAL A 116 -10.47 -1.97 1.39
C VAL A 116 -10.20 -2.77 0.11
N LEU A 117 -8.93 -2.97 -0.24
CA LEU A 117 -8.55 -3.57 -1.53
C LEU A 117 -8.69 -5.09 -1.55
N VAL A 118 -8.41 -5.79 -0.45
CA VAL A 118 -8.45 -7.26 -0.42
C VAL A 118 -9.86 -7.80 -0.72
N PRO A 119 -10.94 -7.34 -0.07
CA PRO A 119 -12.29 -7.78 -0.43
C PRO A 119 -12.61 -7.55 -1.90
N ARG A 120 -12.24 -6.37 -2.43
CA ARG A 120 -12.45 -6.03 -3.85
C ARG A 120 -11.70 -6.97 -4.80
N ILE A 121 -10.47 -7.34 -4.48
CA ILE A 121 -9.70 -8.32 -5.26
C ILE A 121 -10.42 -9.68 -5.23
N GLY A 122 -10.97 -10.07 -4.07
CA GLY A 122 -11.74 -11.31 -3.93
C GLY A 122 -12.99 -11.35 -4.80
N GLU A 123 -13.72 -10.23 -4.88
CA GLU A 123 -14.85 -10.07 -5.80
C GLU A 123 -14.43 -10.25 -7.25
N LEU A 124 -13.35 -9.58 -7.68
CA LEU A 124 -12.86 -9.62 -9.07
C LEU A 124 -12.35 -11.01 -9.48
N LEU A 125 -11.83 -11.79 -8.52
CA LEU A 125 -11.27 -13.12 -8.76
C LEU A 125 -12.27 -14.27 -8.55
N ARG A 126 -13.49 -13.98 -8.08
CA ARG A 126 -14.50 -15.00 -7.80
C ARG A 126 -14.78 -15.85 -9.04
N GLY A 127 -14.58 -17.16 -8.93
CA GLY A 127 -14.80 -18.13 -10.02
C GLY A 127 -13.72 -18.11 -11.10
N LYS A 128 -12.63 -17.38 -10.90
CA LYS A 128 -11.50 -17.25 -11.83
C LYS A 128 -10.19 -17.75 -11.23
N GLU A 129 -10.22 -18.39 -10.08
CA GLU A 129 -9.03 -18.77 -9.32
C GLU A 129 -8.12 -19.76 -10.08
N LYS A 130 -6.80 -19.54 -10.00
CA LYS A 130 -5.83 -20.49 -10.57
C LYS A 130 -5.56 -21.62 -9.59
N ARG A 131 -5.26 -22.81 -10.13
CA ARG A 131 -4.79 -23.95 -9.34
C ARG A 131 -3.60 -23.54 -8.46
N GLY A 132 -3.72 -23.76 -7.15
CA GLY A 132 -2.69 -23.40 -6.15
C GLY A 132 -2.68 -21.94 -5.69
N CYS A 133 -3.63 -21.11 -6.16
CA CYS A 133 -3.89 -19.75 -5.71
C CYS A 133 -5.38 -19.59 -5.36
N SER A 134 -5.91 -20.43 -4.45
CA SER A 134 -7.29 -20.28 -4.00
C SER A 134 -7.49 -18.95 -3.26
N TRP A 135 -8.68 -18.37 -3.36
CA TRP A 135 -8.99 -17.10 -2.69
C TRP A 135 -8.71 -17.15 -1.18
N PRO A 136 -9.17 -18.16 -0.41
CA PRO A 136 -8.92 -18.22 1.03
C PRO A 136 -7.43 -18.23 1.40
N TRP A 137 -6.59 -18.86 0.56
CA TRP A 137 -5.14 -18.85 0.77
C TRP A 137 -4.53 -17.48 0.44
N MET A 138 -4.95 -16.88 -0.69
CA MET A 138 -4.47 -15.55 -1.07
C MET A 138 -4.86 -14.51 -0.03
N GLU A 139 -6.10 -14.51 0.43
CA GLU A 139 -6.61 -13.60 1.46
C GLU A 139 -5.74 -13.63 2.73
N LYS A 140 -5.42 -14.82 3.25
CA LYS A 140 -4.50 -14.97 4.39
C LYS A 140 -3.13 -14.34 4.13
N SER A 141 -2.57 -14.55 2.93
CA SER A 141 -1.29 -13.95 2.54
C SER A 141 -1.39 -12.42 2.41
N LEU A 142 -2.47 -11.91 1.81
CA LEU A 142 -2.67 -10.48 1.53
C LEU A 142 -3.02 -9.67 2.79
N LEU A 143 -3.66 -10.26 3.79
CA LEU A 143 -3.98 -9.63 5.08
C LEU A 143 -2.87 -9.79 6.13
N HIS A 144 -1.79 -10.50 5.79
CA HIS A 144 -0.64 -10.66 6.67
C HIS A 144 -0.01 -9.31 7.05
N ALA A 145 0.50 -9.16 8.28
CA ALA A 145 1.07 -7.90 8.78
C ALA A 145 2.22 -7.35 7.90
N ALA A 146 3.02 -8.24 7.33
CA ALA A 146 4.11 -7.91 6.40
C ALA A 146 3.66 -7.58 4.96
N ALA A 147 2.36 -7.69 4.64
CA ALA A 147 1.87 -7.33 3.32
C ALA A 147 2.03 -5.82 3.07
N LYS A 148 2.37 -5.46 1.82
CA LYS A 148 2.62 -4.08 1.39
C LYS A 148 2.17 -3.88 -0.05
N ILE A 149 1.76 -2.65 -0.37
CA ILE A 149 1.44 -2.22 -1.73
C ILE A 149 2.66 -1.52 -2.32
N TRP A 150 3.02 -1.88 -3.54
CA TRP A 150 4.19 -1.40 -4.26
C TRP A 150 3.71 -0.70 -5.52
N ILE A 151 4.43 0.34 -5.97
CA ILE A 151 4.32 0.73 -7.36
C ILE A 151 4.95 -0.37 -8.22
N HIS A 152 4.31 -0.73 -9.33
CA HIS A 152 4.88 -1.74 -10.21
C HIS A 152 6.21 -1.24 -10.76
N GLN A 153 7.26 -2.07 -10.67
CA GLN A 153 8.59 -1.72 -11.17
C GLN A 153 8.74 -2.17 -12.63
N GLY A 154 8.02 -1.49 -13.52
CA GLY A 154 7.95 -1.79 -14.95
C GLY A 154 9.10 -1.18 -15.78
N ALA A 155 8.87 -1.03 -17.08
CA ALA A 155 9.84 -0.44 -18.01
C ALA A 155 10.23 1.01 -17.63
N TRP A 156 9.30 1.78 -17.03
CA TRP A 156 9.56 3.15 -16.58
C TRP A 156 10.72 3.25 -15.59
N LEU A 157 10.91 2.26 -14.71
CA LEU A 157 11.99 2.30 -13.72
C LEU A 157 13.38 2.26 -14.40
N ARG A 158 13.46 1.61 -15.56
CA ARG A 158 14.69 1.52 -16.38
C ARG A 158 14.82 2.70 -17.35
N ALA A 159 13.73 3.11 -18.00
CA ALA A 159 13.74 4.14 -19.04
C ALA A 159 13.78 5.58 -18.50
N ASN A 160 13.16 5.85 -17.35
CA ASN A 160 12.86 7.22 -16.90
C ASN A 160 13.67 7.69 -15.69
N ALA A 161 14.71 6.96 -15.29
CA ALA A 161 15.47 7.20 -14.06
C ALA A 161 16.07 8.62 -13.94
N ARG A 162 16.15 9.40 -15.03
CA ARG A 162 16.57 10.81 -15.05
C ARG A 162 15.46 11.81 -15.42
N ARG A 163 14.42 11.42 -16.17
CA ARG A 163 13.44 12.36 -16.77
C ARG A 163 12.19 12.62 -15.92
N GLU A 164 11.84 11.72 -15.01
CA GLU A 164 10.60 11.82 -14.23
C GLU A 164 10.85 12.04 -12.73
N ARG A 165 11.90 12.78 -12.37
CA ARG A 165 12.17 13.14 -10.97
C ARG A 165 11.43 14.42 -10.61
N ARG A 166 10.13 14.32 -10.34
CA ARG A 166 9.31 15.50 -10.02
C ARG A 166 8.99 15.64 -8.53
N LEU A 167 9.30 14.63 -7.70
CA LEU A 167 9.04 14.65 -6.26
C LEU A 167 10.32 14.90 -5.46
N PHE A 168 10.36 16.03 -4.78
CA PHE A 168 11.46 16.48 -3.95
C PHE A 168 11.04 16.45 -2.48
N VAL A 169 11.71 15.59 -1.70
CA VAL A 169 11.50 15.46 -0.26
C VAL A 169 12.83 15.56 0.44
N LYS A 170 12.97 16.54 1.33
CA LYS A 170 14.24 16.95 1.97
C LYS A 170 15.05 15.76 2.51
N ARG A 171 14.38 14.83 3.21
CA ARG A 171 15.03 13.63 3.78
C ARG A 171 15.61 12.72 2.71
N TRP A 172 14.85 12.46 1.64
CA TRP A 172 15.26 11.57 0.56
C TRP A 172 16.35 12.19 -0.31
N LEU A 173 16.33 13.52 -0.47
CA LEU A 173 17.43 14.26 -1.10
C LEU A 173 18.74 14.06 -0.31
N LYS A 174 18.72 14.24 1.02
CA LYS A 174 19.89 14.01 1.87
C LYS A 174 20.41 12.57 1.76
N ALA A 175 19.51 11.58 1.69
CA ALA A 175 19.87 10.16 1.59
C ALA A 175 20.53 9.77 0.25
N GLN A 176 20.55 10.64 -0.75
CA GLN A 176 21.28 10.37 -1.99
C GLN A 176 22.79 10.53 -1.86
N SER A 177 23.25 11.21 -0.81
CA SER A 177 24.67 11.36 -0.47
C SER A 177 25.12 10.39 0.64
N ASP A 178 24.31 9.39 0.98
CA ASP A 178 24.62 8.35 1.98
C ASP A 178 25.88 7.56 1.58
N LYS A 179 26.70 7.07 2.53
CA LYS A 179 27.89 6.25 2.21
C LYS A 179 27.51 4.85 1.70
N ASP A 180 26.32 4.36 2.05
CA ASP A 180 25.78 3.08 1.59
C ASP A 180 25.20 3.20 0.17
N LYS A 181 25.75 2.41 -0.76
CA LYS A 181 25.36 2.39 -2.19
C LYS A 181 23.90 2.00 -2.41
N ASP A 182 23.38 1.06 -1.63
CA ASP A 182 22.00 0.58 -1.76
C ASP A 182 21.02 1.61 -1.22
N ARG A 183 21.34 2.27 -0.10
CA ARG A 183 20.55 3.39 0.43
C ARG A 183 20.49 4.54 -0.57
N ARG A 184 21.65 4.96 -1.13
CA ARG A 184 21.71 5.98 -2.20
C ARG A 184 20.82 5.60 -3.39
N LYS A 185 20.90 4.33 -3.84
CA LYS A 185 20.10 3.84 -4.98
C LYS A 185 18.60 3.93 -4.70
N LYS A 186 18.14 3.45 -3.54
CA LYS A 186 16.74 3.53 -3.13
C LYS A 186 16.24 4.97 -3.01
N ALA A 187 17.04 5.87 -2.43
CA ALA A 187 16.72 7.28 -2.31
C ALA A 187 16.59 7.98 -3.69
N ARG A 188 17.44 7.64 -4.67
CA ARG A 188 17.31 8.16 -6.04
C ARG A 188 16.02 7.69 -6.72
N TRP A 189 15.63 6.45 -6.49
CA TRP A 189 14.41 5.89 -7.05
C TRP A 189 13.14 6.45 -6.44
N SER A 190 13.19 6.90 -5.19
CA SER A 190 12.02 7.48 -4.54
C SER A 190 11.64 8.83 -5.16
N MET A 191 12.56 9.57 -5.76
CA MET A 191 12.19 10.81 -6.46
C MET A 191 11.40 10.59 -7.76
N LEU A 192 11.34 9.37 -8.27
CA LEU A 192 10.66 9.06 -9.53
C LEU A 192 9.14 9.16 -9.35
N THR A 193 8.51 9.85 -10.28
CA THR A 193 7.06 10.07 -10.36
C THR A 193 6.58 9.61 -11.73
N PRO A 194 6.46 8.29 -11.97
CA PRO A 194 6.07 7.80 -13.28
C PRO A 194 4.69 8.31 -13.65
N SER A 195 4.63 9.15 -14.68
CA SER A 195 3.42 9.85 -15.08
C SER A 195 2.40 8.93 -15.75
N SER A 196 2.87 7.82 -16.32
CA SER A 196 2.09 6.87 -17.10
C SER A 196 1.98 5.48 -16.46
N GLU A 197 2.46 5.28 -15.22
CA GLU A 197 2.32 3.98 -14.57
C GLU A 197 0.86 3.77 -14.14
N VAL A 198 0.33 2.61 -14.51
CA VAL A 198 -1.07 2.21 -14.30
C VAL A 198 -1.18 1.01 -13.36
N CYS A 199 -0.06 0.50 -12.85
CA CYS A 199 -0.02 -0.73 -12.07
C CYS A 199 0.47 -0.54 -10.64
N LEU A 200 -0.22 -1.20 -9.71
CA LEU A 200 0.27 -1.50 -8.36
C LEU A 200 0.60 -2.99 -8.28
N GLU A 201 1.53 -3.35 -7.41
CA GLU A 201 1.79 -4.72 -7.03
C GLU A 201 1.54 -4.89 -5.53
N LEU A 202 0.50 -5.64 -5.19
CA LEU A 202 0.21 -6.03 -3.82
C LEU A 202 0.98 -7.32 -3.51
N LYS A 203 1.90 -7.24 -2.53
CA LYS A 203 2.72 -8.37 -2.09
C LYS A 203 2.30 -8.76 -0.69
N GLY A 204 1.73 -9.96 -0.57
CA GLY A 204 1.36 -10.55 0.70
C GLY A 204 2.56 -10.91 1.57
N GLY A 205 2.27 -11.31 2.81
CA GLY A 205 3.22 -11.98 3.69
C GLY A 205 3.41 -13.44 3.32
N PHE A 206 4.53 -14.01 3.76
CA PHE A 206 4.82 -15.42 3.53
C PHE A 206 4.04 -16.30 4.50
N VAL A 207 3.34 -17.28 3.94
CA VAL A 207 2.53 -18.28 4.62
C VAL A 207 2.86 -19.68 4.09
N SER A 208 2.52 -20.72 4.85
CA SER A 208 2.53 -22.09 4.38
C SER A 208 1.47 -22.32 3.28
N LEU A 209 1.42 -23.54 2.71
CA LEU A 209 0.33 -23.93 1.80
C LEU A 209 -1.05 -23.94 2.50
N SER A 210 -1.09 -24.20 3.81
CA SER A 210 -2.31 -24.11 4.63
C SER A 210 -2.66 -22.67 5.04
N GLY A 211 -1.80 -21.70 4.72
CA GLY A 211 -2.01 -20.28 5.03
C GLY A 211 -1.54 -19.87 6.42
N VAL A 212 -0.73 -20.69 7.10
CA VAL A 212 -0.13 -20.36 8.41
C VAL A 212 1.06 -19.40 8.21
N PRO A 213 1.15 -18.28 8.95
CA PRO A 213 2.29 -17.36 8.87
C PRO A 213 3.64 -18.05 9.06
N ALA A 214 4.60 -17.80 8.16
CA ALA A 214 5.93 -18.44 8.19
C ALA A 214 7.02 -17.59 8.90
N GLY A 215 6.59 -16.60 9.69
CA GLY A 215 7.44 -15.61 10.34
C GLY A 215 7.76 -14.40 9.46
N SER A 216 8.68 -13.54 9.93
CA SER A 216 9.06 -12.32 9.23
C SER A 216 10.22 -12.54 8.25
N PHE A 217 10.09 -12.01 7.04
CA PHE A 217 11.11 -12.14 5.98
C PHE A 217 11.70 -10.79 5.55
N LYS A 218 11.12 -9.67 6.01
CA LYS A 218 11.51 -8.29 5.64
C LYS A 218 11.11 -7.28 6.73
N GLU A 219 11.69 -7.42 7.92
CA GLU A 219 11.36 -6.58 9.10
C GLU A 219 11.66 -5.09 8.88
N THR A 220 12.62 -4.76 8.02
CA THR A 220 13.07 -3.39 7.79
C THR A 220 12.22 -2.64 6.76
N ARG A 221 11.25 -3.27 6.08
CA ARG A 221 10.60 -2.65 4.91
C ARG A 221 9.87 -1.35 5.25
N SER A 222 9.18 -1.32 6.38
CA SER A 222 8.46 -0.14 6.84
C SER A 222 9.42 1.01 7.20
N ARG A 223 10.59 0.66 7.76
CA ARG A 223 11.68 1.61 8.01
C ARG A 223 12.28 2.13 6.71
N GLU A 224 12.51 1.28 5.71
CA GLU A 224 12.98 1.72 4.38
C GLU A 224 12.00 2.68 3.71
N LEU A 225 10.69 2.42 3.81
CA LEU A 225 9.66 3.32 3.27
C LEU A 225 9.69 4.68 3.98
N HIS A 226 9.83 4.68 5.31
CA HIS A 226 9.92 5.89 6.11
C HIS A 226 11.19 6.71 5.82
N GLU A 227 12.33 6.04 5.71
CA GLU A 227 13.63 6.70 5.55
C GLU A 227 13.92 7.09 4.11
N LEU A 228 13.55 6.25 3.15
CA LEU A 228 14.01 6.34 1.76
C LEU A 228 12.86 6.53 0.77
N GLY A 229 11.61 6.30 1.16
CA GLY A 229 10.43 6.48 0.29
C GLY A 229 10.31 5.46 -0.83
N PHE A 230 11.17 4.45 -0.87
CA PHE A 230 11.23 3.51 -1.98
C PHE A 230 10.19 2.40 -1.83
N THR A 231 9.11 2.44 -2.63
CA THR A 231 8.09 1.38 -2.70
C THR A 231 8.35 0.38 -3.79
#